data_AF-A0A6H0UBH5-F1
#
_entry.id   AF-A0A6H0UBH5-F1
#
_cell.length_a   1.000
_cell.length_b   1.000
_cell.length_c   1.000
_cell.angle_alpha   90.00
_cell.angle_beta   90.00
_cell.angle_gamma   90.00
#
_symmetry.space_group_name_H-M   'P 1'
#
loop_
_entity.id
_entity.type
_entity.pdbx_description
1 polymer ?
#
loop_
_entity_poly.entity_id
_entity_poly.type
_entity_poly.pdbx_seq_one_letter_code
_entity_poly.pdbx_strand_id
1 'polypeptide(L)'
;MVKAKKKYGLYTFNKGYSVDVKETYGDLIYLDTIASERFNYEDTETGAIYDSQAELDKEQPDKNLQKVENTHEIEHLYVQVYSEVQKDNMDIRVPVDFDDSKFNINDNVRLIGKVVARLQTGTKRVDVTTANGRTRQETVADYFFTVSAEGLEKVSNQSTTPAPQPPKPKEENQKK
;
A
#
# COMPACT_ATOMS: atom_id res chain seq x y z
N MET A 1 5.92 25.19 -9.68
CA MET A 1 5.20 24.07 -9.04
C MET A 1 5.47 22.81 -9.85
N VAL A 2 6.11 21.80 -9.26
CA VAL A 2 6.30 20.49 -9.91
C VAL A 2 4.93 19.81 -9.96
N LYS A 3 4.45 19.51 -11.17
CA LYS A 3 3.17 18.83 -11.38
C LYS A 3 3.38 17.35 -11.04
N ALA A 4 2.73 16.84 -10.00
CA ALA A 4 2.79 15.41 -9.68
C ALA A 4 2.27 14.58 -10.86
N LYS A 5 2.95 13.48 -11.19
CA LYS A 5 2.42 12.49 -12.13
C LYS A 5 1.16 11.87 -11.51
N LYS A 6 0.08 11.75 -12.27
CA LYS A 6 -1.14 11.06 -11.81
C LYS A 6 -0.81 9.59 -11.53
N LYS A 7 -0.99 9.14 -10.29
CA LYS A 7 -1.01 7.71 -9.92
C LYS A 7 -2.24 7.48 -9.04
N TYR A 8 -2.91 6.34 -9.21
CA TYR A 8 -4.10 5.96 -8.42
C TYR A 8 -5.24 7.01 -8.41
N GLY A 9 -5.42 7.73 -9.51
CA GLY A 9 -6.50 8.73 -9.63
C GLY A 9 -6.24 10.09 -8.95
N LEU A 10 -5.11 10.28 -8.28
CA LEU A 10 -4.83 11.48 -7.49
C LEU A 10 -4.02 12.53 -8.26
N TYR A 11 -4.37 13.82 -8.04
CA TYR A 11 -3.69 14.98 -8.63
C TYR A 11 -3.21 16.03 -7.61
N THR A 12 -3.63 15.95 -6.34
CA THR A 12 -3.32 16.95 -5.31
C THR A 12 -2.87 16.31 -3.99
N PHE A 13 -1.99 17.01 -3.27
CA PHE A 13 -1.26 16.51 -2.09
C PHE A 13 -2.09 16.48 -0.81
N ASN A 14 -1.75 15.56 0.10
CA ASN A 14 -2.19 15.52 1.51
C ASN A 14 -3.71 15.60 1.74
N LYS A 15 -4.50 15.17 0.75
CA LYS A 15 -5.94 14.98 0.90
C LYS A 15 -6.22 13.49 0.88
N GLY A 16 -6.95 13.00 1.87
CA GLY A 16 -7.50 11.66 1.86
C GLY A 16 -8.72 11.64 0.95
N TYR A 17 -8.76 10.68 0.03
CA TYR A 17 -9.91 10.48 -0.85
C TYR A 17 -10.60 9.19 -0.46
N SER A 18 -11.93 9.25 -0.30
CA SER A 18 -12.74 8.04 -0.39
C SER A 18 -12.70 7.62 -1.84
N VAL A 19 -12.20 6.42 -2.10
CA VAL A 19 -11.98 5.92 -3.46
C VAL A 19 -13.08 4.92 -3.79
N ASP A 20 -13.68 5.02 -4.98
CA ASP A 20 -14.38 3.87 -5.55
C ASP A 20 -13.32 2.84 -5.95
N VAL A 21 -13.17 1.83 -5.09
CA VAL A 21 -12.11 0.81 -5.19
C VAL A 21 -12.20 0.07 -6.51
N LYS A 22 -13.41 -0.31 -6.94
CA LYS A 22 -13.59 -1.14 -8.13
C LYS A 22 -13.36 -0.33 -9.39
N GLU A 23 -13.83 0.92 -9.45
CA GLU A 23 -13.55 1.79 -10.60
C GLU A 23 -12.06 2.14 -10.69
N THR A 24 -11.41 2.42 -9.56
CA THR A 24 -10.04 2.95 -9.53
C THR A 24 -8.99 1.86 -9.66
N TYR A 25 -9.18 0.72 -8.99
CA TYR A 25 -8.18 -0.35 -8.90
C TYR A 25 -8.62 -1.64 -9.59
N GLY A 26 -9.89 -1.77 -9.95
CA GLY A 26 -10.42 -3.01 -10.52
C GLY A 26 -10.47 -4.15 -9.50
N ASP A 27 -10.42 -5.37 -10.01
CA ASP A 27 -10.24 -6.55 -9.17
C ASP A 27 -8.79 -6.59 -8.67
N LEU A 28 -8.63 -7.00 -7.41
CA LEU A 28 -7.35 -7.06 -6.72
C LEU A 28 -6.99 -8.51 -6.44
N ILE A 29 -5.72 -8.82 -6.65
CA ILE A 29 -5.16 -10.16 -6.42
C ILE A 29 -4.21 -10.07 -5.23
N TYR A 30 -4.48 -10.83 -4.18
CA TYR A 30 -3.63 -10.92 -3.00
C TYR A 30 -2.29 -11.55 -3.36
N LEU A 31 -1.19 -10.94 -2.92
CA LEU A 31 0.17 -11.45 -3.15
C LEU A 31 0.81 -11.90 -1.85
N ASP A 32 0.94 -11.00 -0.88
CA ASP A 32 1.64 -11.26 0.38
C ASP A 32 1.24 -10.24 1.46
N THR A 33 1.63 -10.50 2.70
CA THR A 33 1.54 -9.55 3.82
C THR A 33 2.93 -9.28 4.38
N ILE A 34 3.30 -8.01 4.46
CA ILE A 34 4.62 -7.53 4.85
C ILE A 34 4.49 -6.63 6.08
N ALA A 35 5.23 -6.98 7.13
CA ALA A 35 5.35 -6.14 8.32
C ALA A 35 6.55 -5.20 8.18
N SER A 36 6.36 -3.93 8.54
CA SER A 36 7.43 -2.97 8.77
C SER A 36 7.69 -2.90 10.26
N GLU A 37 8.90 -3.25 10.67
CA GLU A 37 9.36 -3.13 12.05
C GLU A 37 9.79 -1.69 12.35
N ARG A 38 9.64 -1.31 13.62
CA ARG A 38 10.07 -0.02 14.15
C ARG A 38 11.55 -0.06 14.50
N PHE A 39 12.25 1.01 14.16
CA PHE A 39 13.66 1.21 14.47
C PHE A 39 13.86 2.40 15.40
N ASN A 40 14.76 2.25 16.35
CA ASN A 40 15.30 3.33 17.14
C ASN A 40 16.64 3.77 16.56
N TYR A 41 16.92 5.06 16.69
CA TYR A 41 18.12 5.68 16.15
C TYR A 41 18.92 6.27 17.29
N GLU A 42 20.14 5.79 17.48
CA GLU A 42 21.04 6.21 18.54
C GLU A 42 22.13 7.11 17.95
N ASP A 43 22.32 8.27 18.56
CA ASP A 43 23.53 9.06 18.38
C ASP A 43 24.64 8.45 19.25
N THR A 44 25.64 7.86 18.60
CA THR A 44 26.74 7.15 19.28
C THR A 44 27.72 8.07 20.00
N GLU A 45 27.67 9.38 19.76
CA GLU A 45 28.50 10.35 20.48
C GLU A 45 27.88 10.73 21.83
N THR A 46 26.56 10.96 21.85
CA THR A 46 25.83 11.42 23.03
C THR A 46 25.11 10.30 23.79
N GLY A 47 24.89 9.15 23.14
CA GLY A 47 24.06 8.05 23.64
C GLY A 47 22.56 8.35 23.61
N ALA A 48 22.13 9.44 22.95
CA ALA A 48 20.73 9.82 22.86
C ALA A 48 19.97 8.90 21.88
N ILE A 49 18.77 8.46 22.29
CA ILE A 49 17.89 7.59 21.50
C ILE A 49 16.73 8.42 20.94
N TYR A 50 16.49 8.26 19.65
CA TYR A 50 15.42 8.92 18.91
C TYR A 50 14.48 7.89 18.30
N ASP A 51 13.19 8.19 18.38
CA ASP A 51 12.12 7.33 17.87
C ASP A 51 11.95 7.40 16.34
N SER A 52 12.64 8.35 15.69
CA SER A 52 12.63 8.48 14.23
C SER A 52 13.93 9.09 13.69
N GLN A 53 14.29 8.72 12.45
CA GLN A 53 15.42 9.30 11.73
C GLN A 53 15.28 10.83 11.59
N ALA A 54 14.06 11.33 11.44
CA ALA A 54 13.80 12.76 11.25
C ALA A 54 14.10 13.59 12.51
N GLU A 55 14.00 13.00 13.70
CA GLU A 55 14.41 13.67 14.93
C GLU A 55 15.93 13.66 15.07
N LEU A 56 16.58 12.52 14.81
CA LEU A 56 18.04 12.45 14.80
C LEU A 56 18.64 13.42 13.75
N ASP A 57 18.07 13.51 12.55
CA ASP A 57 18.57 14.36 11.47
C ASP A 57 18.54 15.87 11.80
N LYS A 58 17.71 16.29 12.77
CA LYS A 58 17.70 17.69 13.25
C LYS A 58 18.88 17.99 14.16
N GLU A 59 19.31 17.00 14.94
CA GLU A 59 20.37 17.14 15.93
C GLU A 59 21.75 16.79 15.34
N GLN A 60 21.81 15.81 14.43
CA GLN A 60 23.04 15.31 13.82
C GLN A 60 22.91 15.12 12.30
N PRO A 61 23.02 16.19 11.50
CA PRO A 61 22.82 16.13 10.05
C PRO A 61 23.89 15.28 9.31
N ASP A 62 25.06 15.06 9.93
CA ASP A 62 26.22 14.44 9.29
C ASP A 62 26.29 12.90 9.42
N LYS A 63 25.31 12.23 10.05
CA LYS A 63 25.03 10.75 10.08
C LYS A 63 26.17 9.76 10.33
N ASN A 64 27.42 10.21 10.49
CA ASN A 64 28.61 9.36 10.60
C ASN A 64 28.71 8.65 11.96
N LEU A 65 27.85 9.00 12.91
CA LEU A 65 27.84 8.51 14.29
C LEU A 65 26.46 7.94 14.67
N GLN A 66 25.80 7.28 13.73
CA GLN A 66 24.49 6.69 13.93
C GLN A 66 24.58 5.19 14.17
N LYS A 67 23.90 4.70 15.22
CA LYS A 67 23.55 3.29 15.37
C LYS A 67 22.04 3.14 15.19
N VAL A 68 21.62 2.12 14.43
CA VAL A 68 20.21 1.80 14.20
C VAL A 68 19.91 0.48 14.90
N GLU A 69 18.90 0.50 15.77
CA GLU A 69 18.50 -0.67 16.55
C GLU A 69 17.06 -1.04 16.21
N ASN A 70 16.84 -2.29 15.82
CA ASN A 70 15.51 -2.81 15.55
C ASN A 70 14.82 -3.12 16.89
N THR A 71 13.64 -2.54 17.10
CA THR A 71 12.86 -2.79 18.32
C THR A 71 12.10 -4.11 18.28
N HIS A 72 12.00 -4.73 17.10
CA HIS A 72 11.13 -5.87 16.79
C HIS A 72 9.63 -5.61 17.01
N GLU A 73 9.24 -4.36 17.30
CA GLU A 73 7.85 -3.94 17.32
C GLU A 73 7.38 -3.70 15.89
N ILE A 74 6.22 -4.24 15.52
CA ILE A 74 5.62 -3.95 14.22
C ILE A 74 5.04 -2.54 14.25
N GLU A 75 5.57 -1.64 13.42
CA GLU A 75 5.07 -0.28 13.29
C GLU A 75 3.85 -0.24 12.34
N HIS A 76 3.99 -0.88 11.18
CA HIS A 76 3.00 -0.87 10.11
C HIS A 76 2.88 -2.27 9.49
N LEU A 77 1.67 -2.62 9.06
CA LEU A 77 1.39 -3.82 8.29
C LEU A 77 0.85 -3.44 6.91
N TYR A 78 1.38 -4.09 5.88
CA TYR A 78 1.02 -3.86 4.49
C TYR A 78 0.59 -5.16 3.84
N VAL A 79 -0.53 -5.12 3.15
CA VAL A 79 -0.94 -6.21 2.25
C VAL A 79 -0.57 -5.82 0.84
N GLN A 80 0.27 -6.63 0.20
CA GLN A 80 0.63 -6.45 -1.18
C GLN A 80 -0.43 -7.07 -2.09
N VAL A 81 -0.95 -6.26 -3.03
CA VAL A 81 -1.94 -6.70 -4.01
C VAL A 81 -1.54 -6.28 -5.42
N TYR A 82 -1.88 -7.09 -6.41
CA TYR A 82 -1.82 -6.67 -7.81
C TYR A 82 -3.16 -6.06 -8.22
N SER A 83 -3.12 -4.87 -8.83
CA SER A 83 -4.30 -4.21 -9.39
C SER A 83 -4.38 -4.42 -10.89
N GLU A 84 -5.50 -4.98 -11.37
CA GLU A 84 -5.70 -5.18 -12.81
C GLU A 84 -5.85 -3.89 -13.59
N VAL A 85 -6.42 -2.83 -13.00
CA VAL A 85 -6.60 -1.54 -13.68
C VAL A 85 -5.28 -0.76 -13.72
N GLN A 86 -4.55 -0.74 -12.61
CA GLN A 86 -3.28 -0.01 -12.53
C GLN A 86 -2.12 -0.75 -13.19
N LYS A 87 -2.25 -2.07 -13.37
CA LYS A 87 -1.19 -2.96 -13.89
C LYS A 87 0.10 -2.87 -13.06
N ASP A 88 -0.05 -2.75 -11.75
CA ASP A 88 1.05 -2.52 -10.80
C ASP A 88 0.79 -3.25 -9.48
N ASN A 89 1.86 -3.57 -8.76
CA ASN A 89 1.78 -4.02 -7.38
C ASN A 89 1.53 -2.81 -6.47
N MET A 90 0.69 -3.00 -5.47
CA MET A 90 0.27 -1.97 -4.54
C MET A 90 0.42 -2.46 -3.12
N ASP A 91 1.04 -1.65 -2.27
CA ASP A 91 1.12 -1.91 -0.84
C ASP A 91 -0.03 -1.18 -0.15
N ILE A 92 -0.96 -1.95 0.42
CA ILE A 92 -2.13 -1.43 1.11
C ILE A 92 -1.87 -1.49 2.60
N ARG A 93 -1.79 -0.33 3.25
CA ARG A 93 -1.67 -0.28 4.71
C ARG A 93 -2.97 -0.75 5.37
N VAL A 94 -2.85 -1.68 6.31
CA VAL A 94 -3.95 -2.25 7.09
C VAL A 94 -3.67 -2.10 8.60
N PRO A 95 -4.66 -2.34 9.48
CA PRO A 95 -4.43 -2.45 10.91
C PRO A 95 -3.37 -3.51 11.26
N VAL A 96 -2.62 -3.29 12.34
CA VAL A 96 -1.51 -4.18 12.74
C VAL A 96 -1.99 -5.55 13.23
N ASP A 97 -3.25 -5.64 13.66
CA ASP A 97 -3.95 -6.84 14.09
C ASP A 97 -4.73 -7.53 12.95
N PHE A 98 -4.46 -7.16 11.69
CA PHE A 98 -5.09 -7.79 10.53
C PHE A 98 -4.71 -9.27 10.42
N ASP A 99 -5.73 -10.12 10.39
CA ASP A 99 -5.59 -11.56 10.22
C ASP A 99 -5.53 -11.94 8.73
N ASP A 100 -4.33 -12.31 8.29
CA ASP A 100 -4.02 -12.72 6.92
C ASP A 100 -4.13 -14.25 6.70
N SER A 101 -4.32 -15.03 7.76
CA SER A 101 -4.29 -16.51 7.71
C SER A 101 -5.35 -17.15 6.80
N LYS A 102 -6.40 -16.40 6.48
CA LYS A 102 -7.51 -16.81 5.61
C LYS A 102 -7.26 -16.57 4.12
N PHE A 103 -6.15 -15.93 3.74
CA PHE A 103 -5.83 -15.62 2.35
C PHE A 103 -4.71 -16.53 1.84
N ASN A 104 -4.79 -16.85 0.55
CA ASN A 104 -3.72 -17.50 -0.19
C ASN A 104 -3.22 -16.57 -1.29
N ILE A 105 -1.96 -16.74 -1.68
CA ILE A 105 -1.42 -16.06 -2.86
C ILE A 105 -2.32 -16.30 -4.08
N ASN A 106 -2.57 -15.23 -4.82
CA ASN A 106 -3.48 -15.15 -5.96
C ASN A 106 -4.98 -15.20 -5.65
N ASP A 107 -5.39 -15.10 -4.38
CA ASP A 107 -6.82 -14.94 -4.06
C ASP A 107 -7.34 -13.60 -4.59
N ASN A 108 -8.53 -13.62 -5.21
CA ASN A 108 -9.25 -12.39 -5.51
C ASN A 108 -9.76 -11.77 -4.21
N VAL A 109 -9.43 -10.51 -4.00
CA VAL A 109 -9.74 -9.78 -2.78
C VAL A 109 -10.38 -8.43 -3.09
N ARG A 110 -11.10 -7.89 -2.10
CA ARG A 110 -11.66 -6.55 -2.13
C ARG A 110 -11.26 -5.81 -0.85
N LEU A 111 -10.91 -4.54 -0.99
CA LEU A 111 -10.69 -3.65 0.15
C LEU A 111 -12.03 -3.34 0.83
N ILE A 112 -12.09 -3.48 2.15
CA ILE A 112 -13.30 -3.23 2.94
C ILE A 112 -13.11 -2.07 3.91
N GLY A 113 -14.25 -1.53 4.34
CA GLY A 113 -14.30 -0.39 5.25
C GLY A 113 -13.81 0.89 4.60
N LYS A 114 -13.26 1.80 5.42
CA LYS A 114 -12.77 3.08 4.94
C LYS A 114 -11.46 2.93 4.16
N VAL A 115 -11.56 3.08 2.83
CA VAL A 115 -10.40 3.13 1.95
C VAL A 115 -9.98 4.56 1.70
N VAL A 116 -8.71 4.87 1.99
CA VAL A 116 -8.13 6.19 1.81
C VAL A 116 -6.85 6.08 0.98
N ALA A 117 -6.85 6.74 -0.17
CA ALA A 117 -5.63 7.00 -0.94
C ALA A 117 -5.09 8.40 -0.61
N ARG A 118 -3.77 8.52 -0.46
CA ARG A 118 -3.06 9.78 -0.19
C ARG A 118 -1.87 9.93 -1.12
N LEU A 119 -1.64 11.15 -1.59
CA LEU A 119 -0.42 11.56 -2.25
C LEU A 119 0.42 12.35 -1.24
N GLN A 120 1.56 11.81 -0.87
CA GLN A 120 2.48 12.40 0.09
C GLN A 120 3.70 12.98 -0.61
N THR A 121 4.20 14.10 -0.08
CA THR A 121 5.44 14.74 -0.50
C THR A 121 6.56 14.29 0.41
N GLY A 122 7.64 13.78 -0.18
CA GLY A 122 8.88 13.49 0.50
C GLY A 122 10.04 14.23 -0.15
N THR A 123 11.23 13.90 0.32
CA THR A 123 12.48 14.23 -0.35
C THR A 123 13.28 12.95 -0.50
N LYS A 124 14.02 12.83 -1.60
CA LYS A 124 15.00 11.77 -1.80
C LYS A 124 16.35 12.34 -2.14
N ARG A 125 17.41 11.61 -1.82
CA ARG A 125 18.75 11.94 -2.28
C ARG A 125 19.00 11.29 -3.63
N VAL A 126 19.48 12.07 -4.59
CA VAL A 126 19.90 11.58 -5.90
C VAL A 126 21.34 11.97 -6.15
N ASP A 127 22.08 11.07 -6.77
CA ASP A 127 23.42 11.33 -7.23
C ASP A 127 23.37 12.19 -8.49
N VAL A 128 24.03 13.35 -8.44
CA VAL A 128 24.13 14.30 -9.54
C VAL A 128 25.59 14.46 -9.93
N THR A 129 25.89 14.18 -11.20
CA THR A 129 27.23 14.41 -11.75
C THR A 129 27.43 15.90 -12.00
N THR A 130 28.40 16.50 -11.32
CA THR A 130 28.79 17.90 -11.50
C THR A 130 29.62 18.08 -12.77
N ALA A 131 29.70 19.31 -13.27
CA ALA A 131 30.41 19.65 -14.51
C ALA A 131 31.92 19.26 -14.52
N ASN A 132 32.51 19.04 -13.35
CA ASN A 132 33.89 18.55 -13.18
C ASN A 132 33.98 17.01 -13.06
N GLY A 133 32.92 16.26 -13.35
CA GLY A 133 32.89 14.80 -13.36
C GLY A 133 32.79 14.13 -11.98
N ARG A 134 32.64 14.91 -10.90
CA ARG A 134 32.40 14.37 -9.55
C ARG A 134 30.91 14.12 -9.33
N THR A 135 30.58 13.19 -8.44
CA THR A 135 29.19 12.94 -8.02
C THR A 135 28.93 13.66 -6.71
N ARG A 136 27.82 14.38 -6.61
CA ARG A 136 27.31 14.95 -5.35
C ARG A 136 25.89 14.45 -5.11
N GLN A 137 25.53 14.22 -3.85
CA GLN A 137 24.15 13.92 -3.49
C GLN A 137 23.36 15.23 -3.37
N GLU A 138 22.29 15.34 -4.14
CA GLU A 138 21.30 16.41 -4.02
C GLU A 138 20.01 15.89 -3.42
N THR A 139 19.42 16.67 -2.51
CA THR A 139 18.09 16.38 -1.99
C THR A 139 17.07 17.00 -2.94
N VAL A 140 16.26 16.15 -3.56
CA VAL A 140 15.22 16.56 -4.50
C VAL A 140 13.85 16.17 -3.95
N ALA A 141 12.80 16.91 -4.36
CA ALA A 141 11.43 16.56 -4.02
C ALA A 141 11.07 15.18 -4.58
N ASP A 142 10.40 14.38 -3.76
CA ASP A 142 9.88 13.06 -4.14
C ASP A 142 8.39 12.97 -3.82
N TYR A 143 7.72 12.05 -4.51
CA TYR A 143 6.28 11.86 -4.35
C TYR A 143 5.97 10.39 -4.25
N PHE A 144 5.28 10.01 -3.18
CA PHE A 144 4.85 8.64 -2.97
C PHE A 144 3.35 8.59 -2.68
N PHE A 145 2.73 7.54 -3.18
CA PHE A 145 1.31 7.31 -3.05
C PHE A 145 1.10 6.21 -2.04
N THR A 146 0.24 6.44 -1.06
CA THR A 146 -0.12 5.45 -0.06
C THR A 146 -1.60 5.16 -0.16
N VAL A 147 -1.95 3.88 -0.06
CA VAL A 147 -3.34 3.43 0.05
C VAL A 147 -3.48 2.73 1.40
N SER A 148 -4.58 3.02 2.07
CA SER A 148 -4.93 2.40 3.36
C SER A 148 -6.37 1.92 3.33
N ALA A 149 -6.62 0.81 3.99
CA ALA A 149 -7.94 0.22 4.16
C ALA A 149 -8.11 -0.31 5.58
N GLU A 150 -9.35 -0.48 6.03
CA GLU A 150 -9.63 -1.11 7.33
C GLU A 150 -9.47 -2.63 7.28
N GLY A 151 -9.50 -3.22 6.07
CA GLY A 151 -9.16 -4.61 5.88
C GLY A 151 -9.38 -5.07 4.43
N LEU A 152 -9.32 -6.38 4.25
CA LEU A 152 -9.62 -7.07 3.01
C LEU A 152 -10.60 -8.21 3.25
N GLU A 153 -11.34 -8.57 2.21
CA GLU A 153 -12.14 -9.79 2.17
C GLU A 153 -11.89 -10.56 0.87
N LYS A 154 -12.06 -11.89 0.93
CA LYS A 154 -11.95 -12.74 -0.25
C LYS A 154 -13.23 -12.63 -1.08
N VAL A 155 -13.07 -12.38 -2.37
CA VAL A 155 -14.18 -12.38 -3.31
C VAL A 155 -14.40 -13.83 -3.74
N SER A 156 -15.48 -14.42 -3.25
CA SER A 156 -15.94 -15.73 -3.70
C SER A 156 -16.42 -15.62 -5.16
N ASN A 157 -15.83 -16.42 -6.06
CA ASN A 157 -16.37 -16.66 -7.41
C ASN A 157 -17.62 -17.54 -7.38
N GLN A 158 -18.48 -17.42 -6.35
CA GLN A 158 -19.83 -17.94 -6.44
C GLN A 158 -20.59 -17.08 -7.45
N SER A 159 -20.49 -17.49 -8.71
CA SER A 159 -21.57 -17.32 -9.66
C SER A 159 -22.84 -17.77 -8.94
N THR A 160 -23.67 -16.82 -8.53
CA THR A 160 -25.08 -17.09 -8.27
C THR A 160 -25.74 -17.36 -9.62
N THR A 161 -25.36 -18.44 -10.29
CA THR A 161 -26.27 -19.09 -11.21
C THR A 161 -27.41 -19.60 -10.32
N PRO A 162 -28.66 -19.15 -10.51
CA PRO A 162 -29.79 -19.82 -9.90
C PRO A 162 -29.66 -21.30 -10.24
N ALA A 163 -29.80 -22.19 -9.25
CA ALA A 163 -29.89 -23.61 -9.53
C ALA A 163 -30.89 -23.82 -10.67
N PRO A 164 -30.59 -24.63 -11.70
CA PRO A 164 -31.51 -24.83 -12.81
C PRO A 164 -32.85 -25.25 -12.22
N GLN A 165 -33.88 -24.41 -12.38
CA GLN A 165 -35.22 -24.79 -11.99
C GLN A 165 -35.56 -26.10 -12.71
N PRO A 166 -36.06 -27.11 -12.00
CA PRO A 166 -36.50 -28.33 -12.65
C PRO A 166 -37.49 -27.97 -13.76
N PRO A 167 -37.33 -28.51 -14.98
CA PRO A 167 -38.20 -28.18 -16.09
C PRO A 167 -39.64 -28.44 -15.67
N LYS A 168 -40.52 -27.43 -15.87
CA LYS A 168 -41.96 -27.61 -15.73
C LYS A 168 -42.38 -28.87 -16.48
N PRO A 169 -43.19 -29.76 -15.88
CA PRO A 169 -43.70 -30.92 -16.58
C PRO A 169 -44.36 -30.49 -17.88
N LYS A 170 -43.98 -31.13 -18.99
CA LYS A 170 -44.72 -31.04 -20.24
C LYS A 170 -46.14 -31.52 -19.93
N GLU A 171 -47.14 -30.65 -20.12
CA GLU A 171 -48.51 -31.11 -20.30
C GLU A 171 -48.54 -31.95 -21.57
N GLU A 172 -48.51 -33.27 -21.38
CA GLU A 172 -48.81 -34.24 -22.40
C GLU A 172 -50.26 -34.71 -22.24
N ASN A 173 -51.01 -34.57 -23.34
CA ASN A 173 -52.32 -35.16 -23.65
C ASN A 173 -53.52 -34.49 -22.95
N GLN A 174 -54.65 -34.25 -23.64
CA GLN A 174 -55.34 -35.22 -24.49
C GLN A 174 -56.14 -34.57 -25.63
N LYS A 175 -56.07 -35.23 -26.80
CA LYS A 175 -57.11 -35.31 -27.83
C LYS A 175 -58.52 -35.36 -27.22
N LYS A 176 -59.44 -34.54 -27.75
CA LYS A 176 -60.71 -35.03 -28.29
C LYS A 176 -61.29 -34.04 -29.29
#